data_AF-A0A380PXC4-F1
#
_entry.id   AF-A0A380PXC4-F1
#
_cell.length_a   1.000
_cell.length_b   1.000
_cell.length_c   1.000
_cell.angle_alpha   90.00
_cell.angle_beta   90.00
_cell.angle_gamma   90.00
#
_symmetry.space_group_name_H-M   'P 1'
#
loop_
_entity.id
_entity.type
_entity.pdbx_description
1 polymer ?
#
loop_
_entity_poly.entity_id
_entity_poly.type
_entity_poly.pdbx_seq_one_letter_code
_entity_poly.pdbx_strand_id
1 'polypeptide(L)'
;MPSHNRITVNLPSRSLYSDLKKLAQKTELTLSGLVQKIVIASLRSDVTDTVFLEGLRVDTSPDEVEIQERDLTRILHSTVMRERENYTSDKRVTLNARSLVLRDYQYERLTAEFERNTQVELLNSKISNELKKTVRDSLREHVTNMVPLIIGQLGGVPDILHLFVKKALVQYYCDDHDQLHFNIRPELHVLPLIIDDAMNSRLDFLQIRFKQFKDVAVNGWDKSKYERLILIDNASTSRSGGYFVGVSLYKLDYMADEYKDFHCISIDNDTGRKSVNCMVHIHHRDVKFKRILKPFAP
;
A
#
# COMPACT_ATOMS: atom_id res chain seq x y z
N MET A 1 6.04 46.34 23.14
CA MET A 1 4.71 46.74 22.63
C MET A 1 3.84 45.50 22.47
N PRO A 2 2.63 45.44 23.04
CA PRO A 2 1.75 44.28 22.87
C PRO A 2 1.05 44.36 21.51
N SER A 3 1.39 43.47 20.58
CA SER A 3 0.72 43.37 19.27
C SER A 3 -0.73 42.88 19.45
N HIS A 4 -1.71 43.62 18.96
CA HIS A 4 -3.13 43.49 19.29
C HIS A 4 -3.84 42.18 18.87
N ASN A 5 -3.19 41.24 18.18
CA ASN A 5 -3.78 39.96 17.78
C ASN A 5 -2.87 38.78 18.16
N ARG A 6 -2.86 38.38 19.44
CA ARG A 6 -2.19 37.15 19.87
C ARG A 6 -3.12 35.97 19.69
N ILE A 7 -2.68 34.96 18.94
CA ILE A 7 -3.39 33.69 18.74
C ILE A 7 -2.63 32.61 19.51
N THR A 8 -3.35 31.87 20.35
CA THR A 8 -2.80 30.67 20.99
C THR A 8 -2.86 29.51 19.99
N VAL A 9 -1.72 28.90 19.71
CA VAL A 9 -1.63 27.76 18.79
C VAL A 9 -1.40 26.50 19.61
N ASN A 10 -2.30 25.53 19.46
CA ASN A 10 -2.13 24.21 20.06
C ASN A 10 -1.26 23.36 19.14
N LEU A 11 -0.11 22.90 19.65
CA LEU A 11 0.75 21.98 18.91
C LEU A 11 0.32 20.53 19.16
N PRO A 12 0.29 19.68 18.13
CA PRO A 12 -0.22 18.31 18.22
C PRO A 12 0.64 17.38 19.10
N SER A 13 1.91 17.72 19.38
CA SER A 13 2.78 16.89 20.21
C SER A 13 3.82 17.69 20.98
N ARG A 14 4.30 17.11 22.09
CA ARG A 14 5.43 17.65 22.87
C ARG A 14 6.75 17.55 22.10
N SER A 15 6.91 16.56 21.24
CA SER A 15 8.09 16.42 20.39
C SER A 15 8.21 17.60 19.41
N LEU A 16 7.12 17.94 18.72
CA LEU A 16 7.09 19.08 17.81
C LEU A 16 7.44 20.39 18.54
N TYR A 17 6.91 20.59 19.75
CA TYR A 17 7.29 21.75 20.57
C TYR A 17 8.79 21.79 20.89
N SER A 18 9.37 20.63 21.24
CA SER A 18 10.81 20.55 21.53
C SER A 18 11.69 20.80 20.30
N ASP A 19 11.27 20.33 19.12
CA ASP A 19 12.03 20.49 17.89
C ASP A 19 11.95 21.94 17.38
N LEU A 20 10.77 22.56 17.45
CA LEU A 20 10.61 23.99 17.17
C LEU A 20 11.43 24.86 18.14
N LYS A 21 11.56 24.45 19.41
CA LYS A 21 12.40 25.16 20.38
C LYS A 21 13.88 25.09 20.03
N LYS A 22 14.38 23.94 19.58
CA LYS A 22 15.76 23.77 19.10
C LYS A 22 16.04 24.59 17.84
N LEU A 23 15.12 24.54 16.87
CA LEU A 23 15.20 25.35 15.64
C LEU A 23 15.20 26.85 15.93
N ALA A 24 14.37 27.31 16.87
CA ALA A 24 14.31 28.71 17.27
C ALA A 24 15.66 29.18 17.85
N GLN A 25 16.29 28.34 18.69
CA GLN A 25 17.63 28.62 19.21
C GLN A 25 18.69 28.67 18.10
N LYS A 26 18.67 27.73 17.16
CA LYS A 26 19.62 27.67 16.03
C LYS A 26 19.50 28.87 15.09
N THR A 27 18.28 29.35 14.89
CA THR A 27 17.97 30.48 14.00
C THR A 27 18.00 31.84 14.70
N GLU A 28 18.39 31.89 15.97
CA GLU A 28 18.41 33.09 16.82
C GLU A 28 17.05 33.80 16.91
N LEU A 29 15.95 33.05 16.85
CA LEU A 29 14.58 33.54 16.94
C LEU A 29 13.94 33.14 18.27
N THR A 30 12.98 33.95 18.72
CA THR A 30 12.04 33.47 19.75
C THR A 30 11.12 32.40 19.14
N LEU A 31 10.62 31.47 19.95
CA LEU A 31 9.72 30.42 19.45
C LEU A 31 8.49 31.01 18.74
N SER A 32 7.88 32.05 19.31
CA SER A 32 6.76 32.76 18.66
C SER A 32 7.19 33.48 17.38
N GLY A 33 8.40 34.05 17.35
CA GLY A 33 8.96 34.67 16.15
C GLY A 33 9.23 33.67 15.02
N LEU A 34 9.75 32.48 15.35
CA LEU A 34 9.93 31.39 14.39
C LEU A 34 8.60 30.92 13.82
N VAL A 35 7.61 30.63 14.67
CA VAL A 35 6.27 30.19 14.24
C VAL A 35 5.61 31.26 13.36
N GLN A 36 5.70 32.54 13.75
CA GLN A 36 5.18 33.64 12.93
C GLN A 36 5.87 33.71 11.57
N LYS A 37 7.20 33.53 11.51
CA LYS A 37 7.97 33.56 10.26
C LYS A 37 7.62 32.39 9.35
N ILE A 38 7.41 31.19 9.90
CA ILE A 38 6.93 30.01 9.16
C ILE A 38 5.56 30.28 8.54
N VAL A 39 4.61 30.81 9.32
CA VAL A 39 3.26 31.14 8.83
C VAL A 39 3.32 32.19 7.73
N ILE A 40 4.09 33.27 7.91
CA ILE A 40 4.25 34.32 6.90
C ILE A 40 4.88 33.76 5.62
N ALA A 41 5.96 32.98 5.74
CA ALA A 41 6.65 32.37 4.60
C ALA A 41 5.73 31.42 3.82
N SER A 42 4.89 30.67 4.53
CA SER A 42 3.90 29.75 3.93
C SER A 42 2.80 30.49 3.17
N LEU A 43 2.49 31.72 3.56
CA LEU A 43 1.46 32.56 2.93
C LEU A 43 1.99 33.39 1.75
N ARG A 44 3.26 33.83 1.80
CA ARG A 44 3.85 34.71 0.77
C ARG A 44 4.44 33.95 -0.42
N SER A 45 4.97 32.75 -0.22
CA SER A 45 5.50 31.88 -1.30
C SER A 45 6.56 32.55 -2.20
N ASP A 46 7.34 33.49 -1.68
CA ASP A 46 8.45 34.11 -2.40
C ASP A 46 9.71 33.23 -2.41
N VAL A 47 10.67 33.51 -3.31
CA VAL A 47 11.90 32.71 -3.47
C VAL A 47 12.73 32.66 -2.19
N THR A 48 12.77 33.74 -1.41
CA THR A 48 13.48 33.77 -0.12
C THR A 48 12.77 32.95 0.95
N ASP A 49 11.45 32.92 0.92
CA ASP A 49 10.60 32.21 1.88
C ASP A 49 10.59 30.70 1.60
N THR A 50 10.63 30.31 0.33
CA THR A 50 10.80 28.91 -0.09
C THR A 50 12.18 28.38 0.29
N VAL A 51 13.25 29.15 0.10
CA VAL A 51 14.61 28.78 0.57
C VAL A 51 14.66 28.68 2.09
N PHE A 52 13.98 29.58 2.82
CA PHE A 52 13.87 29.51 4.28
C PHE A 52 13.11 28.25 4.75
N LEU A 53 11.98 27.91 4.14
CA LEU A 53 11.20 26.73 4.48
C LEU A 53 11.93 25.42 4.12
N GLU A 54 12.66 25.39 3.00
CA GLU A 54 13.55 24.27 2.66
C GLU A 54 14.74 24.17 3.62
N GLY A 55 15.35 25.29 4.00
CA GLY A 55 16.41 25.31 5.01
C GLY A 55 15.96 24.76 6.36
N LEU A 56 14.70 25.01 6.75
CA LEU A 56 14.12 24.39 7.95
C LEU A 56 13.93 22.88 7.80
N ARG A 57 13.56 22.39 6.60
CA ARG A 57 13.43 20.94 6.31
C ARG A 57 14.77 20.24 6.39
N VAL A 58 15.82 20.88 5.85
CA VAL A 58 17.21 20.40 5.89
C VAL A 58 17.78 20.50 7.31
N ASP A 59 17.44 21.52 8.09
CA ASP A 59 17.90 21.62 9.48
C ASP A 59 17.16 20.69 10.46
N THR A 60 15.96 20.23 10.09
CA THR A 60 15.34 19.05 10.71
C THR A 60 15.85 17.73 10.12
N SER A 61 16.64 17.76 9.04
CA SER A 61 17.36 16.58 8.55
C SER A 61 18.72 16.51 9.24
N PRO A 62 18.96 15.57 10.15
CA PRO A 62 20.33 15.21 10.46
C PRO A 62 20.91 14.52 9.21
N ASP A 63 22.23 14.38 9.14
CA ASP A 63 22.95 13.44 8.27
C ASP A 63 22.41 11.98 8.36
N GLU A 64 21.44 11.72 9.25
CA GLU A 64 20.58 10.56 9.30
C GLU A 64 19.59 10.44 8.12
N VAL A 65 19.24 11.49 7.37
CA VAL A 65 18.22 11.36 6.31
C VAL A 65 18.69 10.55 5.11
N GLU A 66 19.96 10.63 4.68
CA GLU A 66 20.47 9.73 3.63
C GLU A 66 20.57 8.26 4.11
N ILE A 67 20.80 8.04 5.41
CA ILE A 67 20.82 6.70 6.02
C ILE A 67 19.40 6.17 6.26
N GLN A 68 18.45 7.03 6.66
CA GLN A 68 17.03 6.73 6.84
C GLN A 68 16.32 6.53 5.51
N GLU A 69 16.65 7.27 4.43
CA GLU A 69 16.05 7.07 3.11
C GLU A 69 16.35 5.68 2.53
N ARG A 70 17.57 5.18 2.72
CA ARG A 70 17.91 3.78 2.41
C ARG A 70 17.16 2.78 3.30
N ASP A 71 16.77 3.18 4.50
CA ASP A 71 15.95 2.37 5.42
C ASP A 71 14.47 2.35 4.98
N LEU A 72 13.94 3.48 4.48
CA LEU A 72 12.54 3.62 4.09
C LEU A 72 12.13 2.70 2.94
N THR A 73 12.98 2.48 1.95
CA THR A 73 12.65 1.53 0.87
C THR A 73 12.95 0.09 1.25
N ARG A 74 13.81 -0.14 2.27
CA ARG A 74 14.17 -1.49 2.73
C ARG A 74 12.91 -2.27 3.13
N ILE A 75 11.98 -1.64 3.84
CA ILE A 75 10.74 -2.29 4.31
C ILE A 75 9.84 -2.76 3.15
N LEU A 76 9.95 -2.16 1.96
CA LEU A 76 9.25 -2.61 0.75
C LEU A 76 9.85 -3.90 0.17
N HIS A 77 11.05 -4.27 0.61
CA HIS A 77 11.76 -5.47 0.17
C HIS A 77 11.87 -6.50 1.29
N SER A 78 12.02 -6.08 2.54
CA SER A 78 12.22 -6.95 3.68
C SER A 78 11.84 -6.28 5.00
N THR A 79 11.16 -7.00 5.88
CA THR A 79 10.86 -6.59 7.26
C THR A 79 11.49 -7.52 8.27
N VAL A 80 11.79 -7.02 9.46
CA VAL A 80 12.56 -7.76 10.47
C VAL A 80 11.85 -7.74 11.82
N MET A 81 11.71 -8.92 12.42
CA MET A 81 11.24 -9.10 13.80
C MET A 81 12.35 -9.74 14.64
N ARG A 82 12.47 -9.32 15.91
CA ARG A 82 13.28 -10.01 16.91
C ARG A 82 12.37 -10.80 17.82
N GLU A 83 12.38 -12.12 17.69
CA GLU A 83 11.72 -13.03 18.63
C GLU A 83 12.62 -13.17 19.87
N ARG A 84 12.10 -12.78 21.03
CA ARG A 84 12.71 -13.14 22.31
C ARG A 84 12.25 -14.54 22.67
N GLU A 85 13.12 -15.53 22.51
CA GLU A 85 12.90 -16.82 23.14
C GLU A 85 13.24 -16.72 24.64
N ASN A 86 12.42 -17.33 25.48
CA ASN A 86 12.54 -17.22 26.95
C ASN A 86 13.88 -17.74 27.49
N TYR A 87 14.69 -18.43 26.70
CA TYR A 87 16.02 -18.89 27.11
C TYR A 87 17.00 -18.90 25.92
N THR A 88 17.85 -17.87 25.85
CA THR A 88 19.24 -17.87 25.31
C THR A 88 19.58 -17.56 23.84
N SER A 89 18.67 -17.16 22.96
CA SER A 89 19.07 -16.40 21.75
C SER A 89 17.96 -15.56 21.15
N ASP A 90 18.24 -14.28 20.84
CA ASP A 90 17.36 -13.43 20.01
C ASP A 90 17.29 -14.04 18.60
N LYS A 91 16.18 -14.71 18.26
CA LYS A 91 15.97 -15.23 16.92
C LYS A 91 15.47 -14.09 16.04
N ARG A 92 16.22 -13.77 14.99
CA ARG A 92 15.85 -12.72 14.04
C ARG A 92 15.07 -13.33 12.88
N VAL A 93 13.79 -13.02 12.78
CA VAL A 93 12.94 -13.40 11.63
C VAL A 93 12.99 -12.26 10.61
N THR A 94 13.32 -12.58 9.36
CA THR A 94 13.31 -11.61 8.26
C THR A 94 12.33 -12.09 7.20
N LEU A 95 11.29 -11.29 6.92
CA LEU A 95 10.29 -11.59 5.91
C LEU A 95 10.57 -10.75 4.67
N ASN A 96 10.66 -11.38 3.50
CA ASN A 96 10.97 -10.68 2.26
C ASN A 96 9.74 -10.53 1.37
N ALA A 97 9.61 -9.36 0.75
CA ALA A 97 8.69 -9.14 -0.34
C ALA A 97 9.14 -9.96 -1.56
N ARG A 98 8.20 -10.63 -2.23
CA ARG A 98 8.54 -11.55 -3.32
C ARG A 98 7.38 -11.81 -4.27
N SER A 99 7.70 -12.29 -5.45
CA SER A 99 6.70 -12.78 -6.39
C SER A 99 6.32 -14.22 -6.10
N LEU A 100 5.02 -14.53 -6.23
CA LEU A 100 4.46 -15.86 -6.03
C LEU A 100 3.48 -16.15 -7.15
N VAL A 101 3.60 -17.30 -7.80
CA VAL A 101 2.61 -17.77 -8.77
C VAL A 101 1.68 -18.75 -8.06
N LEU A 102 0.39 -18.44 -8.03
CA LEU A 102 -0.62 -19.35 -7.48
C LEU A 102 -0.98 -20.42 -8.52
N ARG A 103 -1.54 -21.53 -8.04
CA ARG A 103 -2.10 -22.58 -8.91
C ARG A 103 -3.24 -22.01 -9.75
N ASP A 104 -3.50 -22.67 -10.88
CA ASP A 104 -4.60 -22.32 -11.75
C ASP A 104 -5.92 -22.42 -10.97
N TYR A 105 -6.67 -21.33 -10.97
CA TYR A 105 -7.97 -21.19 -10.34
C TYR A 105 -9.04 -21.35 -11.41
N GLN A 106 -9.86 -22.39 -11.25
CA GLN A 106 -10.94 -22.71 -12.16
C GLN A 106 -12.27 -22.58 -11.45
N TYR A 107 -13.23 -21.94 -12.11
CA TYR A 107 -14.61 -21.89 -11.64
C TYR A 107 -15.57 -21.66 -12.81
N GLU A 108 -16.84 -21.94 -12.56
CA GLU A 108 -17.90 -21.90 -13.55
C GLU A 108 -19.01 -20.95 -13.10
N ARG A 109 -19.74 -20.37 -14.06
CA ARG A 109 -20.91 -19.53 -13.78
C ARG A 109 -21.94 -19.59 -14.90
N LEU A 110 -23.22 -19.45 -14.55
CA LEU A 110 -24.30 -19.42 -15.54
C LEU A 110 -24.35 -18.08 -16.28
N THR A 111 -24.56 -18.10 -17.60
CA THR A 111 -24.68 -16.88 -18.41
C THR A 111 -25.94 -16.07 -18.07
N ALA A 112 -27.02 -16.75 -17.67
CA ALA A 112 -28.30 -16.13 -17.31
C ALA A 112 -28.21 -15.16 -16.11
N GLU A 113 -27.21 -15.31 -15.23
CA GLU A 113 -26.98 -14.41 -14.10
C GLU A 113 -26.56 -12.99 -14.52
N PHE A 114 -26.29 -12.76 -15.80
CA PHE A 114 -25.81 -11.49 -16.33
C PHE A 114 -26.85 -10.76 -17.19
N GLU A 115 -28.11 -11.20 -17.23
CA GLU A 115 -29.13 -10.69 -18.15
C GLU A 115 -29.63 -9.28 -17.83
N ARG A 116 -29.24 -8.34 -18.71
CA ARG A 116 -30.16 -7.39 -19.38
C ARG A 116 -29.58 -6.80 -20.69
N ASN A 117 -28.27 -6.90 -20.94
CA ASN A 117 -27.60 -6.35 -22.14
C ASN A 117 -26.52 -7.29 -22.78
N THR A 118 -26.37 -8.52 -22.31
CA THR A 118 -25.17 -9.37 -22.54
C THR A 118 -25.20 -10.24 -23.79
N GLN A 119 -26.37 -10.63 -24.31
CA GLN A 119 -26.46 -11.50 -25.49
C GLN A 119 -25.81 -10.87 -26.73
N VAL A 120 -25.93 -9.56 -26.93
CA VAL A 120 -25.32 -8.84 -28.07
C VAL A 120 -23.80 -8.64 -27.88
N GLU A 121 -23.31 -8.55 -26.64
CA GLU A 121 -21.88 -8.32 -26.33
C GLU A 121 -21.03 -9.61 -26.38
N LEU A 122 -21.61 -10.76 -26.00
CA LEU A 122 -20.98 -12.09 -26.10
C LEU A 122 -20.75 -12.53 -27.57
N LEU A 123 -21.63 -12.10 -28.47
CA LEU A 123 -21.49 -12.25 -29.93
C LEU A 123 -20.38 -11.33 -30.50
N ASN A 124 -20.19 -10.15 -29.92
CA ASN A 124 -19.22 -9.14 -30.39
C ASN A 124 -17.84 -9.22 -29.71
N SER A 125 -17.49 -10.34 -29.09
CA SER A 125 -16.17 -10.62 -28.47
C SER A 125 -15.75 -9.74 -27.28
N LYS A 126 -16.59 -8.82 -26.81
CA LYS A 126 -16.28 -7.94 -25.68
C LYS A 126 -17.03 -8.40 -24.43
N ILE A 127 -16.30 -8.91 -23.44
CA ILE A 127 -16.86 -9.12 -22.10
C ILE A 127 -17.34 -7.78 -21.51
N SER A 128 -18.55 -7.79 -20.95
CA SER A 128 -19.15 -6.70 -20.20
C SER A 128 -18.34 -6.30 -18.95
N ASN A 129 -18.39 -5.03 -18.56
CA ASN A 129 -17.66 -4.57 -17.37
C ASN A 129 -18.12 -5.23 -16.07
N GLU A 130 -19.39 -5.62 -16.00
CA GLU A 130 -19.96 -6.35 -14.86
C GLU A 130 -19.33 -7.73 -14.71
N LEU A 131 -19.22 -8.51 -15.79
CA LEU A 131 -18.55 -9.80 -15.73
C LEU A 131 -17.07 -9.66 -15.33
N LYS A 132 -16.36 -8.65 -15.84
CA LYS A 132 -14.97 -8.39 -15.41
C LYS A 132 -14.89 -8.06 -13.91
N LYS A 133 -15.90 -7.39 -13.37
CA LYS A 133 -15.98 -7.06 -11.93
C LYS A 133 -16.18 -8.33 -11.12
N THR A 134 -17.17 -9.15 -11.47
CA THR A 134 -17.42 -10.45 -10.84
C THR A 134 -16.18 -11.33 -10.83
N VAL A 135 -15.48 -11.44 -11.96
CA VAL A 135 -14.25 -12.24 -12.06
C VAL A 135 -13.16 -11.70 -11.14
N ARG A 136 -13.02 -10.39 -10.99
CA ARG A 136 -12.07 -9.79 -10.04
C ARG A 136 -12.47 -10.06 -8.59
N ASP A 137 -13.76 -10.04 -8.28
CA ASP A 137 -14.25 -10.29 -6.92
C ASP A 137 -14.04 -11.76 -6.52
N SER A 138 -14.34 -12.69 -7.43
CA SER A 138 -14.04 -14.12 -7.27
C SER A 138 -12.53 -14.39 -7.17
N LEU A 139 -11.71 -13.71 -7.98
CA LEU A 139 -10.25 -13.78 -7.84
C LEU A 139 -9.77 -13.25 -6.47
N ARG A 140 -10.39 -12.16 -5.97
CA ARG A 140 -10.07 -11.60 -4.64
C ARG A 140 -10.33 -12.62 -3.55
N GLU A 141 -11.51 -13.23 -3.56
CA GLU A 141 -11.90 -14.27 -2.61
C GLU A 141 -10.95 -15.47 -2.67
N HIS A 142 -10.64 -15.96 -3.88
CA HIS A 142 -9.68 -17.05 -4.06
C HIS A 142 -8.30 -16.71 -3.45
N VAL A 143 -7.76 -15.52 -3.74
CA VAL A 143 -6.47 -15.08 -3.19
C VAL A 143 -6.52 -14.98 -1.66
N THR A 144 -7.60 -14.44 -1.10
CA THR A 144 -7.82 -14.37 0.37
C THR A 144 -7.85 -15.78 0.99
N ASN A 145 -8.53 -16.74 0.36
CA ASN A 145 -8.58 -18.12 0.84
C ASN A 145 -7.23 -18.84 0.79
N MET A 146 -6.32 -18.40 -0.08
CA MET A 146 -4.97 -18.94 -0.20
C MET A 146 -3.98 -18.35 0.82
N VAL A 147 -4.36 -17.33 1.61
CA VAL A 147 -3.47 -16.66 2.58
C VAL A 147 -2.75 -17.61 3.53
N PRO A 148 -3.40 -18.61 4.17
CA PRO A 148 -2.70 -19.53 5.06
C PRO A 148 -1.56 -20.29 4.37
N LEU A 149 -1.79 -20.73 3.13
CA LEU A 149 -0.78 -21.41 2.31
C LEU A 149 0.36 -20.46 1.90
N ILE A 150 0.04 -19.20 1.58
CA ILE A 150 1.03 -18.17 1.25
C ILE A 150 1.94 -17.90 2.46
N ILE A 151 1.35 -17.76 3.65
CA ILE A 151 2.08 -17.49 4.90
C ILE A 151 3.00 -18.65 5.25
N GLY A 152 2.54 -19.90 5.10
CA GLY A 152 3.36 -21.09 5.33
C GLY A 152 4.66 -21.11 4.51
N GLN A 153 4.74 -20.38 3.40
CA GLN A 153 5.94 -20.28 2.58
C GLN A 153 6.87 -19.13 3.00
N LEU A 154 6.42 -18.17 3.81
CA LEU A 154 7.16 -16.93 4.12
C LEU A 154 8.28 -17.13 5.15
N GLY A 155 8.27 -18.26 5.88
CA GLY A 155 9.23 -18.53 6.95
C GLY A 155 8.93 -17.82 8.27
N GLY A 156 7.79 -17.12 8.36
CA GLY A 156 7.28 -16.48 9.57
C GLY A 156 5.91 -15.83 9.32
N VAL A 157 5.22 -15.46 10.41
CA VAL A 157 3.85 -14.92 10.34
C VAL A 157 3.87 -13.39 10.47
N PRO A 158 3.56 -12.63 9.41
CA PRO A 158 3.51 -11.17 9.46
C PRO A 158 2.31 -10.66 10.28
N ASP A 159 2.33 -9.39 10.65
CA ASP A 159 1.15 -8.71 11.25
C ASP A 159 0.21 -8.20 10.15
N ILE A 160 0.80 -7.67 9.07
CA ILE A 160 0.08 -7.15 7.91
C ILE A 160 0.59 -7.84 6.64
N LEU A 161 -0.33 -8.24 5.76
CA LEU A 161 -0.01 -8.88 4.50
C LEU A 161 -0.70 -8.16 3.33
N HIS A 162 0.09 -7.51 2.47
CA HIS A 162 -0.41 -6.98 1.21
C HIS A 162 -0.18 -7.98 0.08
N LEU A 163 -1.25 -8.30 -0.65
CA LEU A 163 -1.24 -9.21 -1.79
C LEU A 163 -1.61 -8.44 -3.04
N PHE A 164 -0.64 -8.14 -3.89
CA PHE A 164 -0.86 -7.45 -5.16
C PHE A 164 -1.03 -8.47 -6.26
N VAL A 165 -2.19 -8.49 -6.93
CA VAL A 165 -2.36 -9.24 -8.18
C VAL A 165 -1.61 -8.49 -9.28
N LYS A 166 -0.32 -8.81 -9.41
CA LYS A 166 0.61 -8.22 -10.38
C LYS A 166 0.18 -8.52 -11.82
N LYS A 167 -0.35 -9.72 -12.05
CA LYS A 167 -0.84 -10.19 -13.35
C LYS A 167 -1.80 -11.35 -13.15
N ALA A 168 -2.95 -11.31 -13.83
CA ALA A 168 -3.87 -12.44 -13.92
C ALA A 168 -4.32 -12.61 -15.37
N LEU A 169 -4.01 -13.75 -15.96
CA LEU A 169 -4.54 -14.13 -17.27
C LEU A 169 -5.81 -14.95 -17.05
N VAL A 170 -6.94 -14.39 -17.45
CA VAL A 170 -8.26 -15.02 -17.41
C VAL A 170 -8.55 -15.59 -18.78
N GLN A 171 -8.49 -16.91 -18.90
CA GLN A 171 -8.97 -17.64 -20.06
C GLN A 171 -10.41 -18.05 -19.82
N TYR A 172 -11.28 -17.89 -20.81
CA TYR A 172 -12.67 -18.27 -20.65
C TYR A 172 -13.31 -18.77 -21.95
N TYR A 173 -14.29 -19.65 -21.83
CA TYR A 173 -15.16 -20.09 -22.92
C TYR A 173 -16.59 -20.27 -22.41
N CYS A 174 -17.55 -20.29 -23.34
CA CYS A 174 -18.92 -20.68 -23.08
C CYS A 174 -19.11 -22.08 -23.64
N ASP A 175 -19.73 -22.98 -22.88
CA ASP A 175 -20.10 -24.29 -23.39
C ASP A 175 -21.48 -24.28 -24.07
N ASP A 176 -21.92 -25.47 -24.49
CA ASP A 176 -23.18 -25.66 -25.22
C ASP A 176 -24.43 -25.53 -24.31
N HIS A 177 -24.25 -25.42 -22.99
CA HIS A 177 -25.30 -25.26 -22.00
C HIS A 177 -25.35 -23.82 -21.45
N ASP A 178 -24.77 -22.86 -22.17
CA ASP A 178 -24.66 -21.47 -21.76
C ASP A 178 -23.94 -21.28 -20.41
N GLN A 179 -22.99 -22.17 -20.08
CA GLN A 179 -22.15 -22.05 -18.89
C GLN A 179 -20.80 -21.43 -19.26
N LEU A 180 -20.40 -20.41 -18.52
CA LEU A 180 -19.10 -19.77 -18.65
C LEU A 180 -18.08 -20.47 -17.75
N HIS A 181 -17.01 -20.93 -18.39
CA HIS A 181 -15.88 -21.58 -17.74
C HIS A 181 -14.72 -20.60 -17.68
N PHE A 182 -14.16 -20.40 -16.49
CA PHE A 182 -13.00 -19.54 -16.27
C PHE A 182 -11.81 -20.35 -15.80
N ASN A 183 -10.65 -20.09 -16.40
CA ASN A 183 -9.36 -20.57 -15.91
C ASN A 183 -8.44 -19.36 -15.73
N ILE A 184 -7.97 -19.16 -14.50
CA ILE A 184 -7.21 -17.98 -14.11
C ILE A 184 -5.88 -18.41 -13.54
N ARG A 185 -4.78 -17.84 -14.07
CA ARG A 185 -3.45 -17.99 -13.47
C ARG A 185 -3.03 -16.70 -12.78
N PRO A 186 -3.09 -16.61 -11.44
CA PRO A 186 -2.68 -15.42 -10.71
C PRO A 186 -1.17 -15.42 -10.44
N GLU A 187 -0.52 -14.31 -10.79
CA GLU A 187 0.83 -13.98 -10.34
C GLU A 187 0.70 -12.83 -9.32
N LEU A 188 1.19 -13.07 -8.11
CA LEU A 188 1.16 -12.14 -6.99
C LEU A 188 2.53 -11.51 -6.75
N HIS A 189 2.52 -10.29 -6.23
CA HIS A 189 3.60 -9.74 -5.43
C HIS A 189 3.12 -9.66 -3.99
N VAL A 190 3.84 -10.31 -3.09
CA VAL A 190 3.51 -10.43 -1.67
C VAL A 190 4.41 -9.50 -0.90
N LEU A 191 3.83 -8.62 -0.10
CA LEU A 191 4.55 -7.70 0.79
C LEU A 191 4.12 -8.00 2.25
N PRO A 192 4.92 -8.81 2.97
CA PRO A 192 4.71 -9.11 4.38
C PRO A 192 5.32 -8.02 5.26
N LEU A 193 4.58 -7.54 6.25
CA LEU A 193 5.03 -6.48 7.16
C LEU A 193 4.91 -6.91 8.62
N ILE A 194 5.91 -6.52 9.39
CA ILE A 194 5.90 -6.55 10.85
C ILE A 194 5.50 -5.16 11.34
N ILE A 195 4.55 -5.08 12.26
CA ILE A 195 3.92 -3.81 12.65
C ILE A 195 4.93 -2.84 13.28
N ASP A 196 5.87 -3.35 14.07
CA ASP A 196 6.92 -2.53 14.69
C ASP A 196 7.81 -1.88 13.62
N ASP A 197 8.16 -2.59 12.55
CA ASP A 197 8.95 -2.05 11.45
C ASP A 197 8.12 -1.04 10.65
N ALA A 198 6.84 -1.35 10.40
CA ALA A 198 5.92 -0.46 9.71
C ALA A 198 5.71 0.88 10.44
N MET A 199 5.49 0.85 11.76
CA MET A 199 5.34 2.05 12.61
C MET A 199 6.59 2.95 12.57
N ASN A 200 7.77 2.36 12.44
CA ASN A 200 9.02 3.11 12.37
C ASN A 200 9.36 3.63 10.96
N SER A 201 8.71 3.11 9.92
CA SER A 201 9.00 3.45 8.52
C SER A 201 8.36 4.74 8.01
N ARG A 202 7.38 5.34 8.70
CA ARG A 202 6.58 6.50 8.19
C ARG A 202 5.82 6.24 6.88
N LEU A 203 5.94 5.06 6.27
CA LEU A 203 5.17 4.69 5.09
C LEU A 203 3.74 4.42 5.51
N ASP A 204 2.76 4.89 4.73
CA ASP A 204 1.32 4.67 4.95
C ASP A 204 0.81 3.45 4.18
N PHE A 205 1.03 2.27 4.75
CA PHE A 205 0.61 0.98 4.22
C PHE A 205 -0.92 0.78 4.26
N LEU A 206 -1.65 1.55 5.06
CA LEU A 206 -3.12 1.52 5.08
C LEU A 206 -3.74 2.18 3.84
N GLN A 207 -2.99 3.05 3.15
CA GLN A 207 -3.49 3.85 2.03
C GLN A 207 -2.73 3.60 0.73
N ILE A 208 -2.23 2.38 0.53
CA ILE A 208 -1.63 1.97 -0.75
C ILE A 208 -2.68 2.04 -1.85
N ARG A 209 -2.38 2.74 -2.94
CA ARG A 209 -3.31 2.90 -4.07
C ARG A 209 -2.62 2.79 -5.41
N PHE A 210 -3.33 2.23 -6.39
CA PHE A 210 -2.91 2.28 -7.78
C PHE A 210 -3.07 3.71 -8.31
N LYS A 211 -2.02 4.27 -8.91
CA LYS A 211 -2.06 5.55 -9.62
C LYS A 211 -1.41 5.42 -11.00
N GLN A 212 -1.90 6.20 -11.96
CA GLN A 212 -1.25 6.32 -13.26
C GLN A 212 -0.02 7.22 -13.16
N PHE A 213 1.06 6.87 -13.85
CA PHE A 213 2.30 7.67 -13.80
C PHE A 213 2.09 9.09 -14.30
N LYS A 214 1.29 9.26 -15.37
CA LYS A 214 0.91 10.59 -15.87
C LYS A 214 0.17 11.40 -14.81
N ASP A 215 -0.74 10.76 -14.07
CA ASP A 215 -1.53 11.44 -13.04
C ASP A 215 -0.63 11.89 -11.89
N VAL A 216 0.27 11.03 -11.41
CA VAL A 216 1.26 11.39 -10.38
C VAL A 216 2.21 12.50 -10.87
N ALA A 217 2.64 12.46 -12.13
CA ALA A 217 3.56 13.47 -12.67
C ALA A 217 2.89 14.84 -12.86
N VAL A 218 1.62 14.87 -13.25
CA VAL A 218 0.89 16.12 -13.53
C VAL A 218 0.27 16.70 -12.26
N ASN A 219 -0.40 15.88 -11.47
CA ASN A 219 -1.18 16.30 -10.30
C ASN A 219 -0.41 16.15 -8.98
N GLY A 220 0.72 15.44 -8.99
CA GLY A 220 1.52 15.18 -7.79
C GLY A 220 0.81 14.26 -6.80
N TRP A 221 1.01 14.56 -5.52
CA TRP A 221 0.38 13.88 -4.39
C TRP A 221 -0.21 14.90 -3.43
N ASP A 222 -0.98 14.42 -2.47
CA ASP A 222 -1.50 15.25 -1.40
C ASP A 222 -0.35 15.70 -0.48
N LYS A 223 0.19 16.89 -0.76
CA LYS A 223 1.32 17.48 -0.02
C LYS A 223 0.94 17.84 1.43
N SER A 224 -0.35 17.89 1.75
CA SER A 224 -0.80 18.11 3.13
C SER A 224 -0.69 16.84 3.98
N LYS A 225 -0.71 15.67 3.33
CA LYS A 225 -0.65 14.36 3.98
C LYS A 225 0.72 13.69 3.85
N TYR A 226 1.33 13.79 2.68
CA TYR A 226 2.55 13.05 2.35
C TYR A 226 3.68 13.97 1.87
N GLU A 227 4.90 13.65 2.27
CA GLU A 227 6.11 14.28 1.75
C GLU A 227 6.36 13.90 0.30
N ARG A 228 6.16 12.62 -0.02
CA ARG A 228 6.30 12.05 -1.36
C ARG A 228 5.55 10.73 -1.48
N LEU A 229 5.41 10.25 -2.70
CA LEU A 229 4.96 8.90 -3.00
C LEU A 229 6.15 8.03 -3.43
N ILE A 230 6.16 6.79 -2.98
CA ILE A 230 7.11 5.76 -3.39
C ILE A 230 6.35 4.70 -4.17
N LEU A 231 6.89 4.31 -5.33
CA LEU A 231 6.37 3.21 -6.12
C LEU A 231 6.75 1.89 -5.43
N ILE A 232 5.77 1.00 -5.24
CA ILE A 232 6.04 -0.37 -4.82
C ILE A 232 6.39 -1.16 -6.07
N ASP A 233 7.68 -1.30 -6.33
CA ASP A 233 8.18 -2.01 -7.50
C ASP A 233 7.68 -3.46 -7.53
N ASN A 234 7.44 -3.97 -8.73
CA ASN A 234 6.94 -5.33 -9.01
C ASN A 234 5.51 -5.63 -8.53
N ALA A 235 4.81 -4.69 -7.87
CA ALA A 235 3.42 -4.87 -7.46
C ALA A 235 2.41 -4.88 -8.63
N SER A 236 2.78 -4.39 -9.80
CA SER A 236 1.94 -4.37 -11.01
C SER A 236 2.80 -4.58 -12.27
N THR A 237 2.20 -5.11 -13.33
CA THR A 237 2.82 -5.20 -14.67
C THR A 237 2.40 -4.07 -15.60
N SER A 238 1.56 -3.14 -15.12
CA SER A 238 1.10 -2.00 -15.90
C SER A 238 2.25 -1.06 -16.26
N ARG A 239 2.38 -0.75 -17.55
CA ARG A 239 3.37 0.22 -18.06
C ARG A 239 3.01 1.69 -17.80
N SER A 240 1.74 1.97 -17.48
CA SER A 240 1.22 3.34 -17.38
C SER A 240 0.89 3.77 -15.95
N GLY A 241 1.25 2.95 -14.96
CA GLY A 241 0.87 3.16 -13.56
C GLY A 241 1.24 1.97 -12.69
N GLY A 242 1.22 2.16 -11.39
CA GLY A 242 1.56 1.16 -10.39
C GLY A 242 0.98 1.50 -9.03
N TYR A 243 1.31 0.69 -8.02
CA TYR A 243 0.88 0.90 -6.64
C TYR A 243 1.86 1.81 -5.92
N PHE A 244 1.34 2.84 -5.27
CA PHE A 244 2.13 3.81 -4.53
C PHE A 244 1.79 3.76 -3.05
N VAL A 245 2.83 3.94 -2.23
CA VAL A 245 2.75 4.16 -0.79
C VAL A 245 3.22 5.58 -0.48
N GLY A 246 2.51 6.27 0.42
CA GLY A 246 2.87 7.62 0.83
C GLY A 246 3.88 7.63 1.96
N VAL A 247 4.88 8.52 1.90
CA VAL A 247 5.73 8.83 3.04
C VAL A 247 5.01 9.90 3.86
N SER A 248 4.53 9.54 5.04
CA SER A 248 3.80 10.45 5.92
C SER A 248 4.72 11.52 6.51
N LEU A 249 4.20 12.74 6.65
CA LEU A 249 4.85 13.85 7.35
C LEU A 249 5.11 13.54 8.84
N TYR A 250 4.36 12.58 9.39
CA TYR A 250 4.43 12.19 10.81
C TYR A 250 4.52 10.67 10.96
N LYS A 251 4.97 10.20 12.14
CA LYS A 251 4.89 8.78 12.49
C LYS A 251 3.42 8.35 12.52
N LEU A 252 3.16 7.17 11.96
CA LEU A 252 1.83 6.61 11.85
C LEU A 252 1.62 5.61 12.99
N ASP A 253 0.45 5.66 13.60
CA ASP A 253 0.04 4.71 14.62
C ASP A 253 -0.92 3.66 14.03
N TYR A 254 -0.34 2.56 13.60
CA TYR A 254 -1.05 1.41 13.02
C TYR A 254 -1.96 0.69 14.02
N MET A 255 -1.90 1.03 15.30
CA MET A 255 -2.76 0.45 16.34
C MET A 255 -4.00 1.31 16.63
N ALA A 256 -3.97 2.59 16.22
CA ALA A 256 -5.06 3.54 16.44
C ALA A 256 -6.07 3.57 15.28
N ASP A 257 -5.66 3.18 14.08
CA ASP A 257 -6.49 3.23 12.88
C ASP A 257 -7.31 1.94 12.68
N GLU A 258 -8.56 2.09 12.25
CA GLU A 258 -9.36 0.95 11.78
C GLU A 258 -8.81 0.44 10.44
N TYR A 259 -8.49 -0.86 10.39
CA TYR A 259 -8.05 -1.55 9.17
C TYR A 259 -9.22 -1.75 8.19
N LYS A 260 -9.73 -0.65 7.66
CA LYS A 260 -10.80 -0.67 6.67
C LYS A 260 -10.34 -1.41 5.41
N ASP A 261 -11.20 -2.30 4.92
CA ASP A 261 -10.96 -3.15 3.73
C ASP A 261 -9.91 -4.27 3.92
N PHE A 262 -9.40 -4.50 5.13
CA PHE A 262 -8.57 -5.66 5.44
C PHE A 262 -9.43 -6.84 5.89
N HIS A 263 -9.00 -8.05 5.51
CA HIS A 263 -9.50 -9.31 6.01
C HIS A 263 -8.60 -9.77 7.17
N CYS A 264 -9.17 -9.91 8.36
CA CYS A 264 -8.48 -10.50 9.50
C CYS A 264 -8.56 -12.03 9.42
N ILE A 265 -7.40 -12.68 9.30
CA ILE A 265 -7.28 -14.14 9.15
C ILE A 265 -6.49 -14.67 10.34
N SER A 266 -7.04 -15.64 11.05
CA SER A 266 -6.29 -16.34 12.09
C SER A 266 -5.35 -17.39 11.48
N ILE A 267 -4.10 -17.36 11.90
CA ILE A 267 -3.06 -18.32 11.54
C ILE A 267 -2.54 -18.97 12.81
N ASP A 268 -2.57 -20.29 12.86
CA ASP A 268 -1.92 -21.05 13.92
C ASP A 268 -0.41 -21.09 13.64
N ASN A 269 0.39 -20.74 14.63
CA ASN A 269 1.85 -20.83 14.57
C ASN A 269 2.39 -21.55 15.83
N ASP A 270 3.70 -21.81 15.85
CA ASP A 270 4.37 -22.55 16.94
C ASP A 270 4.22 -21.86 18.32
N THR A 271 3.95 -20.55 18.33
CA THR A 271 3.76 -19.73 19.54
C THR A 271 2.29 -19.49 19.91
N GLY A 272 1.34 -19.98 19.11
CA GLY A 272 -0.10 -19.82 19.32
C GLY A 272 -0.84 -19.30 18.08
N ARG A 273 -2.10 -18.90 18.28
CA ARG A 273 -2.94 -18.36 17.21
C ARG A 273 -2.69 -16.86 17.06
N LYS A 274 -2.16 -16.44 15.91
CA LYS A 274 -1.91 -15.04 15.56
C LYS A 274 -2.89 -14.56 14.50
N SER A 275 -3.45 -13.37 14.68
CA SER A 275 -4.29 -12.71 13.67
C SER A 275 -3.43 -11.93 12.68
N VAL A 276 -3.69 -12.09 11.40
CA VAL A 276 -3.00 -11.41 10.30
C VAL A 276 -4.00 -10.53 9.54
N ASN A 277 -3.68 -9.25 9.39
CA ASN A 277 -4.48 -8.32 8.60
C ASN A 277 -4.05 -8.38 7.13
N CYS A 278 -4.91 -8.90 6.27
CA CYS A 278 -4.61 -9.11 4.86
C CYS A 278 -5.41 -8.16 3.96
N MET A 279 -4.75 -7.55 2.96
CA MET A 279 -5.42 -6.76 1.92
C MET A 279 -5.02 -7.22 0.53
N VAL A 280 -6.02 -7.48 -0.32
CA VAL A 280 -5.82 -7.92 -1.70
C VAL A 280 -6.02 -6.76 -2.67
N HIS A 281 -4.95 -6.36 -3.32
CA HIS A 281 -4.90 -5.27 -4.29
C HIS A 281 -5.08 -5.83 -5.71
N ILE A 282 -6.19 -5.44 -6.36
CA ILE A 282 -6.48 -5.84 -7.76
C ILE A 282 -6.87 -4.61 -8.57
N HIS A 283 -6.07 -4.30 -9.58
CA HIS A 283 -6.39 -3.25 -10.54
C HIS A 283 -6.82 -3.84 -11.89
N HIS A 284 -7.78 -3.20 -12.57
CA HIS A 284 -8.34 -3.71 -13.83
C HIS A 284 -7.30 -3.85 -14.95
N ARG A 285 -6.16 -3.15 -14.85
CA ARG A 285 -5.07 -3.23 -15.82
C ARG A 285 -4.24 -4.50 -15.68
N ASP A 286 -4.20 -5.10 -14.49
CA ASP A 286 -3.41 -6.31 -14.22
C ASP A 286 -4.18 -7.59 -14.55
N VAL A 287 -5.49 -7.50 -14.81
CA VAL A 287 -6.34 -8.62 -15.20
C VAL A 287 -6.61 -8.58 -16.70
N LYS A 288 -6.17 -9.62 -17.43
CA LYS A 288 -6.29 -9.73 -18.88
C LYS A 288 -7.23 -10.86 -19.24
N PHE A 289 -8.25 -10.55 -20.04
CA PHE A 289 -9.24 -11.52 -20.49
C PHE A 289 -8.90 -12.02 -21.89
N LYS A 290 -8.97 -13.33 -22.08
CA LYS A 290 -8.76 -14.00 -23.36
C LYS A 290 -9.85 -15.05 -23.55
N ARG A 291 -10.69 -14.88 -24.58
CA ARG A 291 -11.62 -15.93 -25.01
C ARG A 291 -10.80 -17.05 -25.64
N ILE A 292 -11.08 -18.29 -25.25
CA ILE A 292 -10.51 -19.49 -25.87
C ILE A 292 -11.63 -20.31 -26.52
N LEU A 293 -11.25 -21.22 -27.42
CA LEU A 293 -12.15 -22.25 -27.91
C LEU A 293 -12.39 -23.27 -26.80
N LYS A 294 -13.59 -23.85 -26.78
CA LYS A 294 -13.90 -24.98 -25.90
C LYS A 294 -12.81 -26.05 -26.10
N PRO A 295 -12.12 -26.50 -25.03
CA PRO A 295 -11.15 -27.58 -25.17
C PRO A 295 -11.87 -28.82 -25.71
N PHE A 296 -11.29 -29.46 -26.73
CA PHE A 296 -11.76 -30.77 -27.16
C PHE A 296 -11.53 -31.75 -26.00
N ALA A 297 -12.57 -32.50 -25.62
CA ALA A 297 -12.44 -33.53 -24.60
C ALA A 297 -11.36 -34.54 -25.05
N PRO A 298 -10.49 -35.02 -24.13
CA PRO A 298 -9.51 -36.05 -24.45
C PRO A 298 -10.16 -37.36 -24.88
#